data_AF-A0A7K4M572-F1
#
_entry.id   AF-A0A7K4M572-F1
#
_cell.length_a   1.000
_cell.length_b   1.000
_cell.length_c   1.000
_cell.angle_alpha   90.00
_cell.angle_beta   90.00
_cell.angle_gamma   90.00
#
_symmetry.space_group_name_H-M   'P 1'
#
loop_
_entity.id
_entity.type
_entity.pdbx_description
1 polymer ?
#
loop_
_entity_poly.entity_id
_entity_poly.type
_entity_poly.pdbx_seq_one_letter_code
_entity_poly.pdbx_strand_id
1 'polypeptide(L)'
;CSPRLLSRWYHGHLTGKEAEKLLTEKGKPGSFLVRESQSKPGDFVLSVLTNEDKTESGDRKPHVTHVMIHYQPDGKYDVGGGERFDTLTDLVEHYKKNPMVEKSGAVVHLKQPFNATRINAANIENRVKELNKMADHSEKAKQGFWEEFEMLQQQECKLLYPRKEGQRPENKAKNRYKNILPFDTTRVALRDVDESVPGSDYINANYIKGIPEDGRSSEHSKVYIATQGCLQTTVNDFWAMVYQENSHVIVMTTKEVERGR
;
A
#
# COMPACT_ATOMS: atom_id res chain seq x y z
N CYS A 1 12.67 -23.82 -2.51
CA CYS A 1 12.25 -22.45 -2.89
C CYS A 1 13.40 -21.77 -3.60
N SER A 2 13.17 -21.21 -4.81
CA SER A 2 14.21 -20.47 -5.53
C SER A 2 14.57 -19.18 -4.74
N PRO A 3 15.84 -18.84 -4.52
CA PRO A 3 16.28 -17.62 -3.83
C PRO A 3 15.73 -16.31 -4.43
N ARG A 4 15.24 -16.38 -5.69
CA ARG A 4 14.67 -15.28 -6.47
C ARG A 4 13.47 -14.56 -5.80
N LEU A 5 12.83 -15.16 -4.79
CA LEU A 5 11.54 -14.73 -4.24
C LEU A 5 11.60 -14.14 -2.82
N LEU A 6 12.80 -14.02 -2.22
CA LEU A 6 12.95 -13.71 -0.79
C LEU A 6 13.39 -12.28 -0.50
N SER A 7 13.51 -11.42 -1.51
CA SER A 7 13.89 -10.02 -1.31
C SER A 7 12.71 -9.11 -1.57
N ARG A 8 12.36 -8.26 -0.59
CA ARG A 8 11.26 -7.28 -0.70
C ARG A 8 11.36 -6.37 -1.93
N TRP A 9 12.53 -6.08 -2.50
CA TRP A 9 12.67 -5.25 -3.70
C TRP A 9 12.30 -5.93 -5.03
N TYR A 10 11.94 -7.23 -5.01
CA TYR A 10 11.46 -7.95 -6.18
C TYR A 10 9.94 -7.86 -6.29
N HIS A 11 9.45 -7.32 -7.41
CA HIS A 11 8.01 -7.08 -7.66
C HIS A 11 7.36 -8.14 -8.56
N GLY A 12 8.13 -9.11 -9.07
CA GLY A 12 7.62 -10.12 -9.99
C GLY A 12 7.10 -9.49 -11.29
N HIS A 13 5.88 -9.87 -11.68
CA HIS A 13 5.22 -9.35 -12.88
C HIS A 13 4.72 -7.92 -12.67
N LEU A 14 5.54 -6.95 -13.09
CA LEU A 14 5.28 -5.52 -13.07
C LEU A 14 5.71 -4.93 -14.42
N THR A 15 4.86 -4.15 -15.06
CA THR A 15 5.19 -3.49 -16.34
C THR A 15 6.20 -2.36 -16.12
N GLY A 16 6.89 -1.94 -17.20
CA GLY A 16 7.74 -0.75 -17.15
C GLY A 16 6.97 0.50 -16.73
N LYS A 17 5.78 0.71 -17.31
CA LYS A 17 4.91 1.87 -17.01
C LYS A 17 4.43 1.89 -15.56
N GLU A 18 4.06 0.74 -15.00
CA GLU A 18 3.68 0.64 -13.58
C GLU A 18 4.87 0.91 -12.67
N ALA A 19 6.06 0.39 -13.01
CA ALA A 19 7.28 0.66 -12.26
C ALA A 19 7.63 2.16 -12.28
N GLU A 20 7.54 2.82 -13.44
CA GLU A 20 7.73 4.26 -13.57
C GLU A 20 6.77 5.04 -12.67
N LYS A 21 5.48 4.70 -12.72
CA LYS A 21 4.44 5.32 -11.88
C LYS A 21 4.73 5.15 -10.40
N LEU A 22 5.01 3.92 -9.95
CA LEU A 22 5.28 3.61 -8.53
C LEU A 22 6.51 4.36 -8.01
N LEU A 23 7.62 4.31 -8.75
CA LEU A 23 8.86 4.96 -8.37
C LEU A 23 8.69 6.49 -8.36
N THR A 24 7.99 7.06 -9.33
CA THR A 24 7.77 8.51 -9.40
C THR A 24 6.82 9.03 -8.31
N GLU A 25 5.75 8.31 -8.01
CA GLU A 25 4.73 8.75 -7.04
C GLU A 25 5.12 8.51 -5.57
N LYS A 26 5.86 7.44 -5.31
CA LYS A 26 6.14 6.95 -3.95
C LYS A 26 7.62 6.79 -3.64
N GLY A 27 8.49 6.78 -4.65
CA GLY A 27 9.93 6.65 -4.49
C GLY A 27 10.62 7.99 -4.22
N LYS A 28 11.90 7.88 -3.88
CA LYS A 28 12.87 9.00 -3.80
C LYS A 28 14.04 8.72 -4.73
N PRO A 29 14.83 9.70 -5.17
CA PRO A 29 15.97 9.41 -6.03
C PRO A 29 16.92 8.36 -5.45
N GLY A 30 17.37 7.45 -6.30
CA GLY A 30 18.09 6.23 -5.94
C GLY A 30 17.20 5.07 -5.46
N SER A 31 15.86 5.21 -5.49
CA SER A 31 14.96 4.09 -5.23
C SER A 31 15.01 3.11 -6.39
N PHE A 32 15.10 1.82 -6.08
CA PHE A 32 15.18 0.79 -7.11
C PHE A 32 14.26 -0.40 -6.82
N LEU A 33 13.83 -1.07 -7.89
CA LEU A 33 13.11 -2.33 -7.82
C LEU A 33 13.54 -3.26 -8.95
N VAL A 34 13.36 -4.56 -8.75
CA VAL A 34 13.55 -5.56 -9.82
C VAL A 34 12.21 -6.18 -10.17
N ARG A 35 11.99 -6.36 -11.48
CA ARG A 35 10.77 -6.92 -12.07
C ARG A 35 11.12 -7.89 -13.19
N GLU A 36 10.16 -8.72 -13.58
CA GLU A 36 10.29 -9.57 -14.76
C GLU A 36 10.32 -8.74 -16.05
N SER A 37 11.11 -9.19 -17.03
CA SER A 37 11.13 -8.60 -18.36
C SER A 37 9.89 -9.00 -19.15
N GLN A 38 9.15 -8.01 -19.65
CA GLN A 38 8.00 -8.25 -20.53
C GLN A 38 8.41 -8.43 -21.99
N SER A 39 9.53 -7.84 -22.42
CA SER A 39 10.02 -7.93 -23.79
C SER A 39 10.79 -9.21 -24.06
N LYS A 40 11.41 -9.81 -23.03
CA LYS A 40 12.18 -11.04 -23.13
C LYS A 40 11.90 -11.95 -21.93
N PRO A 41 11.00 -12.93 -22.07
CA PRO A 41 10.67 -13.87 -20.99
C PRO A 41 11.90 -14.59 -20.45
N GLY A 42 11.98 -14.71 -19.12
CA GLY A 42 13.12 -15.31 -18.41
C GLY A 42 14.19 -14.31 -17.98
N ASP A 43 14.26 -13.14 -18.62
CA ASP A 43 15.11 -12.03 -18.19
C ASP A 43 14.38 -11.15 -17.16
N PHE A 44 15.14 -10.23 -16.55
CA PHE A 44 14.67 -9.31 -15.52
C PHE A 44 15.01 -7.86 -15.91
N VAL A 45 14.44 -6.91 -15.19
CA VAL A 45 14.74 -5.49 -15.33
C VAL A 45 14.92 -4.86 -13.97
N LEU A 46 16.05 -4.20 -13.76
CA LEU A 46 16.32 -3.31 -12.63
C LEU A 46 15.86 -1.90 -13.01
N SER A 47 14.79 -1.43 -12.36
CA SER A 47 14.23 -0.09 -12.58
C SER A 47 14.67 0.83 -11.45
N VAL A 48 15.27 1.97 -11.79
CA VAL A 48 15.90 2.88 -10.82
C VAL A 48 15.39 4.30 -11.07
N LEU A 49 14.89 4.95 -10.02
CA LEU A 49 14.58 6.38 -10.05
C LEU A 49 15.89 7.16 -9.98
N THR A 50 16.31 7.75 -11.09
CA THR A 50 17.53 8.55 -11.18
C THR A 50 17.25 10.02 -10.87
N ASN A 51 18.32 10.76 -10.58
CA ASN A 51 18.24 12.21 -10.38
C ASN A 51 18.08 12.93 -11.74
N GLU A 52 17.52 14.12 -11.67
CA GLU A 52 17.18 15.02 -12.77
C GLU A 52 18.25 15.12 -13.87
N ASP A 53 17.89 14.82 -15.12
CA ASP A 53 18.58 15.38 -16.28
C ASP A 53 18.04 16.78 -16.54
N LYS A 54 18.94 17.75 -16.74
CA LYS A 54 18.56 19.09 -17.21
C LYS A 54 18.03 18.96 -18.62
N THR A 55 16.71 19.05 -18.80
CA THR A 55 16.13 19.23 -20.13
C THR A 55 16.49 20.63 -20.66
N GLU A 56 16.66 20.77 -21.98
CA GLU A 56 16.89 22.06 -22.64
C GLU A 56 15.74 23.06 -22.41
N SER A 57 14.55 22.57 -22.05
CA SER A 57 13.34 23.32 -21.72
C SER A 57 13.27 23.79 -20.25
N GLY A 58 14.25 23.45 -19.40
CA GLY A 58 14.31 23.88 -18.00
C GLY A 58 13.34 23.15 -17.06
N ASP A 59 12.54 22.23 -17.58
CA ASP A 59 11.61 21.41 -16.79
C ASP A 59 12.35 20.21 -16.18
N ARG A 60 12.32 20.13 -14.85
CA ARG A 60 12.92 19.05 -14.07
C ARG A 60 11.88 17.95 -13.89
N LYS A 61 12.03 16.84 -14.61
CA LYS A 61 11.18 15.67 -14.40
C LYS A 61 11.99 14.50 -13.86
N PRO A 62 11.55 13.83 -12.77
CA PRO A 62 12.14 12.57 -12.35
C PRO A 62 12.15 11.57 -13.52
N HIS A 63 13.30 10.93 -13.73
CA HIS A 63 13.50 9.93 -14.78
C HIS A 63 13.69 8.55 -14.14
N VAL A 64 13.17 7.51 -14.80
CA VAL A 64 13.34 6.12 -14.36
C VAL A 64 14.14 5.39 -15.41
N THR A 65 15.32 4.94 -15.02
CA THR A 65 16.21 4.14 -15.84
C THR A 65 15.82 2.67 -15.75
N HIS A 66 15.76 1.97 -16.88
CA HIS A 66 15.52 0.54 -16.95
C HIS A 66 16.78 -0.20 -17.43
N VAL A 67 17.43 -0.93 -16.53
CA VAL A 67 18.60 -1.76 -16.83
C VAL A 67 18.14 -3.21 -17.03
N MET A 68 18.42 -3.78 -18.20
CA MET A 68 18.13 -5.18 -18.48
C MET A 68 19.08 -6.08 -17.71
N ILE A 69 18.53 -7.11 -17.07
CA ILE A 69 19.29 -8.18 -16.43
C ILE A 69 19.02 -9.47 -17.20
N HIS A 70 20.05 -10.06 -17.77
CA HIS A 70 19.95 -11.28 -18.56
C HIS A 70 20.17 -12.51 -17.70
N TYR A 71 19.34 -13.54 -17.90
CA TYR A 71 19.60 -14.86 -17.35
C TYR A 71 20.33 -15.71 -18.39
N GLN A 72 21.58 -16.06 -18.09
CA GLN A 72 22.47 -16.74 -19.03
C GLN A 72 22.28 -18.27 -18.97
N PRO A 73 22.62 -19.01 -20.05
CA PRO A 73 22.48 -20.47 -20.10
C PRO A 73 23.30 -21.23 -19.05
N ASP A 74 24.36 -20.62 -18.53
CA ASP A 74 25.20 -21.15 -17.43
C ASP A 74 24.55 -20.98 -16.05
N GLY A 75 23.34 -20.42 -15.99
CA GLY A 75 22.56 -20.23 -14.78
C GLY A 75 22.89 -18.96 -14.01
N LYS A 76 23.67 -18.04 -14.58
CA LYS A 76 24.10 -16.78 -13.94
C LYS A 76 23.35 -15.54 -14.47
N TYR A 77 23.50 -14.42 -13.78
CA TYR A 77 22.89 -13.14 -14.11
C TYR A 77 23.95 -12.10 -14.47
N ASP A 78 23.68 -11.27 -15.47
CA ASP A 78 24.48 -10.09 -15.81
C ASP A 78 23.59 -8.96 -16.37
N VAL A 79 24.20 -7.79 -16.63
CA VAL A 79 23.52 -6.62 -17.23
C VAL A 79 23.93 -6.39 -18.69
N GLY A 80 24.32 -7.44 -19.41
CA GLY A 80 24.74 -7.37 -20.82
C GLY A 80 26.25 -7.29 -21.06
N GLY A 81 27.05 -7.38 -19.99
CA GLY A 81 28.51 -7.44 -20.02
C GLY A 81 29.13 -7.32 -18.63
N GLY A 82 30.42 -7.65 -18.52
CA GLY A 82 31.17 -7.58 -17.26
C GLY A 82 31.04 -8.83 -16.38
N GLU A 83 30.97 -8.60 -15.06
CA GLU A 83 30.88 -9.67 -14.06
C GLU A 83 29.51 -10.39 -14.11
N ARG A 84 29.53 -11.69 -13.85
CA ARG A 84 28.33 -12.55 -13.78
C ARG A 84 28.11 -13.03 -12.35
N PHE A 85 26.86 -13.06 -11.92
CA PHE A 85 26.47 -13.32 -10.54
C PHE A 85 25.62 -14.60 -10.44
N ASP A 86 25.75 -15.34 -9.34
CA ASP A 86 24.99 -16.58 -9.12
C ASP A 86 23.54 -16.29 -8.70
N THR A 87 23.29 -15.14 -8.08
CA THR A 87 21.94 -14.70 -7.70
C THR A 87 21.68 -13.24 -8.06
N LEU A 88 20.38 -12.88 -8.22
CA LEU A 88 19.97 -11.48 -8.37
C LEU A 88 20.34 -10.63 -7.16
N THR A 89 20.39 -11.23 -5.97
CA THR A 89 20.80 -10.53 -4.74
C THR A 89 22.27 -10.12 -4.82
N ASP A 90 23.14 -11.02 -5.26
CA ASP A 90 24.58 -10.72 -5.42
C ASP A 90 24.80 -9.62 -6.46
N LEU A 91 24.07 -9.67 -7.58
CA LEU A 91 24.09 -8.63 -8.61
C LEU A 91 23.69 -7.26 -8.03
N VAL A 92 22.57 -7.20 -7.29
CA VAL A 92 22.09 -5.95 -6.70
C VAL A 92 23.07 -5.41 -5.66
N GLU A 93 23.61 -6.26 -4.79
CA GLU A 93 24.59 -5.84 -3.77
C GLU A 93 25.92 -5.38 -4.39
N HIS A 94 26.34 -5.97 -5.51
CA HIS A 94 27.48 -5.48 -6.29
C HIS A 94 27.21 -4.07 -6.82
N TYR A 95 26.10 -3.85 -7.54
CA TYR A 95 25.80 -2.55 -8.17
C TYR A 95 25.36 -1.46 -7.18
N LYS A 96 25.00 -1.82 -5.94
CA LYS A 96 24.89 -0.87 -4.83
C LYS A 96 26.24 -0.25 -4.46
N LYS A 97 27.31 -1.04 -4.48
CA LYS A 97 28.68 -0.60 -4.13
C LYS A 97 29.39 0.00 -5.33
N ASN A 98 29.08 -0.48 -6.54
CA ASN A 98 29.69 -0.07 -7.80
C ASN A 98 28.59 0.48 -8.74
N PRO A 99 28.26 1.79 -8.67
CA PRO A 99 27.19 2.38 -9.50
C PRO A 99 27.44 2.22 -11.00
N MET A 100 26.37 2.01 -11.76
CA MET A 100 26.43 1.94 -13.23
C MET A 100 26.42 3.34 -13.84
N VAL A 101 26.88 3.46 -15.09
CA VAL A 101 26.87 4.74 -15.85
C VAL A 101 26.11 4.54 -17.15
N GLU A 102 25.15 5.41 -17.43
CA GLU A 102 24.41 5.44 -18.68
C GLU A 102 25.25 5.99 -19.84
N LYS A 103 24.80 5.77 -21.08
CA LYS A 103 25.41 6.36 -22.28
C LYS A 103 25.41 7.89 -22.27
N SER A 104 24.42 8.49 -21.59
CA SER A 104 24.33 9.93 -21.34
C SER A 104 25.44 10.45 -20.41
N GLY A 105 26.12 9.57 -19.68
CA GLY A 105 27.06 9.90 -18.61
C GLY A 105 26.41 9.97 -17.22
N ALA A 106 25.09 9.80 -17.11
CA ALA A 106 24.39 9.81 -15.83
C ALA A 106 24.74 8.57 -14.99
N VAL A 107 24.94 8.77 -13.68
CA VAL A 107 25.29 7.68 -12.74
C VAL A 107 24.02 7.12 -12.09
N VAL A 108 23.83 5.81 -12.22
CA VAL A 108 22.69 5.07 -11.68
C VAL A 108 23.05 4.53 -10.29
N HIS A 109 22.60 5.23 -9.26
CA HIS A 109 22.84 4.85 -7.86
C HIS A 109 21.69 4.00 -7.30
N LEU A 110 22.01 2.80 -6.79
CA LEU A 110 21.07 1.98 -6.01
C LEU A 110 21.19 2.35 -4.53
N LYS A 111 20.37 3.31 -4.07
CA LYS A 111 20.45 3.81 -2.69
C LYS A 111 19.54 3.04 -1.75
N GLN A 112 18.24 3.02 -2.05
CA GLN A 112 17.25 2.36 -1.20
C GLN A 112 16.35 1.42 -2.00
N PRO A 113 16.04 0.22 -1.49
CA PRO A 113 15.09 -0.67 -2.14
C PRO A 113 13.68 -0.07 -2.07
N PHE A 114 12.94 -0.17 -3.17
CA PHE A 114 11.51 0.08 -3.23
C PHE A 114 10.79 -1.24 -2.98
N ASN A 115 10.36 -1.47 -1.74
CA ASN A 115 9.84 -2.76 -1.29
C ASN A 115 8.41 -3.03 -1.83
N ALA A 116 8.18 -4.26 -2.30
CA ALA A 116 6.91 -4.77 -2.78
C ALA A 116 6.05 -5.27 -1.61
N THR A 117 4.84 -4.74 -1.49
CA THR A 117 3.82 -5.26 -0.56
C THR A 117 2.94 -6.35 -1.21
N ARG A 118 2.96 -6.47 -2.54
CA ARG A 118 2.29 -7.55 -3.27
C ARG A 118 3.00 -8.87 -3.01
N ILE A 119 2.21 -9.90 -2.69
CA ILE A 119 2.71 -11.26 -2.42
C ILE A 119 1.78 -12.30 -3.02
N ASN A 120 2.35 -13.45 -3.38
CA ASN A 120 1.55 -14.64 -3.61
C ASN A 120 1.08 -15.18 -2.26
N ALA A 121 -0.23 -15.39 -2.11
CA ALA A 121 -0.83 -15.90 -0.88
C ALA A 121 -0.20 -17.22 -0.41
N ALA A 122 0.20 -18.10 -1.34
CA ALA A 122 0.87 -19.36 -1.01
C ALA A 122 2.23 -19.16 -0.31
N ASN A 123 2.83 -17.98 -0.43
CA ASN A 123 4.14 -17.64 0.13
C ASN A 123 4.06 -16.69 1.34
N ILE A 124 2.87 -16.48 1.93
CA ILE A 124 2.68 -15.55 3.05
C ILE A 124 3.62 -15.84 4.24
N GLU A 125 3.86 -17.12 4.55
CA GLU A 125 4.73 -17.52 5.67
C GLU A 125 6.16 -17.00 5.48
N ASN A 126 6.68 -17.05 4.25
CA ASN A 126 8.01 -16.54 3.93
C ASN A 126 8.07 -15.02 4.09
N ARG A 127 7.03 -14.29 3.67
CA ARG A 127 6.96 -12.84 3.86
C ARG A 127 6.91 -12.46 5.34
N VAL A 128 6.13 -13.17 6.15
CA VAL A 128 6.06 -12.93 7.60
C VAL A 128 7.43 -13.14 8.24
N LYS A 129 8.14 -14.22 7.87
CA LYS A 129 9.52 -14.46 8.35
C LYS A 129 10.46 -13.32 7.93
N GLU A 130 10.32 -12.81 6.71
CA GLU A 130 11.11 -11.69 6.20
C GLU A 130 10.83 -10.38 6.97
N LEU A 131 9.57 -10.03 7.21
CA LEU A 131 9.19 -8.80 7.91
C LEU A 131 9.52 -8.80 9.41
N ASN A 132 9.69 -9.98 10.02
CA ASN A 132 10.17 -10.10 11.39
C ASN A 132 11.69 -9.88 11.52
N LYS A 133 12.45 -9.94 10.42
CA LYS A 133 13.88 -9.62 10.46
C LYS A 133 14.06 -8.12 10.74
N MET A 134 15.08 -7.80 11.54
CA MET A 134 15.54 -6.42 11.65
C MET A 134 16.14 -6.00 10.31
N ALA A 135 15.82 -4.78 9.86
CA ALA A 135 16.24 -4.28 8.56
C ALA A 135 17.76 -4.14 8.40
N ASP A 136 18.52 -4.15 9.51
CA ASP A 136 19.98 -4.15 9.56
C ASP A 136 20.50 -4.59 10.95
N HIS A 137 21.80 -4.92 11.06
CA HIS A 137 22.50 -5.16 12.34
C HIS A 137 22.76 -3.88 13.17
N SER A 138 22.12 -2.75 12.84
CA SER A 138 22.24 -1.52 13.63
C SER A 138 21.26 -1.53 14.81
N GLU A 139 21.67 -1.01 15.96
CA GLU A 139 20.82 -0.90 17.17
C GLU A 139 19.51 -0.09 16.96
N LYS A 140 19.37 0.61 15.83
CA LYS A 140 18.19 1.41 15.48
C LYS A 140 17.31 0.76 14.41
N ALA A 141 17.66 -0.42 13.91
CA ALA A 141 16.91 -1.08 12.84
C ALA A 141 15.52 -1.50 13.34
N LYS A 142 14.48 -0.90 12.75
CA LYS A 142 13.10 -1.27 13.03
C LYS A 142 12.72 -2.51 12.21
N GLN A 143 11.77 -3.29 12.70
CA GLN A 143 11.33 -4.51 12.00
C GLN A 143 10.58 -4.15 10.71
N GLY A 144 10.61 -5.03 9.72
CA GLY A 144 9.94 -4.81 8.43
C GLY A 144 8.44 -4.51 8.55
N PHE A 145 7.74 -5.11 9.53
CA PHE A 145 6.34 -4.77 9.82
C PHE A 145 6.14 -3.30 10.22
N TRP A 146 7.05 -2.77 11.04
CA TRP A 146 6.98 -1.37 11.45
C TRP A 146 7.19 -0.45 10.25
N GLU A 147 8.13 -0.77 9.37
CA GLU A 147 8.38 0.02 8.15
C GLU A 147 7.15 0.08 7.25
N GLU A 148 6.55 -1.08 6.96
CA GLU A 148 5.35 -1.14 6.11
C GLU A 148 4.15 -0.44 6.76
N PHE A 149 3.98 -0.56 8.09
CA PHE A 149 2.91 0.13 8.81
C PHE A 149 3.07 1.65 8.78
N GLU A 150 4.28 2.16 8.99
CA GLU A 150 4.54 3.61 8.95
C GLU A 150 4.38 4.20 7.56
N MET A 151 4.65 3.42 6.51
CA MET A 151 4.35 3.83 5.14
C MET A 151 2.85 4.07 4.93
N LEU A 152 1.96 3.36 5.63
CA LEU A 152 0.53 3.63 5.62
C LEU A 152 0.21 4.91 6.41
N GLN A 153 0.78 5.09 7.60
CA GLN A 153 0.57 6.28 8.41
C GLN A 153 0.99 7.57 7.69
N GLN A 154 2.10 7.54 6.96
CA GLN A 154 2.57 8.68 6.16
C GLN A 154 1.61 9.05 5.01
N GLN A 155 0.75 8.12 4.59
CA GLN A 155 -0.24 8.36 3.55
C GLN A 155 -1.55 8.94 4.11
N GLU A 156 -1.79 8.89 5.43
CA GLU A 156 -3.01 9.44 6.04
C GLU A 156 -3.20 10.93 5.72
N CYS A 157 -2.11 11.70 5.56
CA CYS A 157 -2.18 13.10 5.18
C CYS A 157 -2.80 13.33 3.79
N LYS A 158 -2.86 12.29 2.94
CA LYS A 158 -3.50 12.32 1.62
C LYS A 158 -4.98 11.93 1.68
N LEU A 159 -5.47 11.41 2.81
CA LEU A 159 -6.82 10.87 2.99
C LEU A 159 -7.72 11.82 3.81
N LEU A 160 -7.56 13.13 3.62
CA LEU A 160 -8.32 14.16 4.33
C LEU A 160 -9.71 14.37 3.70
N TYR A 161 -10.57 13.36 3.78
CA TYR A 161 -11.94 13.47 3.28
C TYR A 161 -12.86 14.20 4.27
N PRO A 162 -13.94 14.86 3.77
CA PRO A 162 -14.92 15.53 4.62
C PRO A 162 -15.59 14.61 5.64
N ARG A 163 -15.83 15.14 6.84
CA ARG A 163 -16.51 14.48 7.98
C ARG A 163 -17.51 15.45 8.64
N LYS A 164 -18.09 16.35 7.84
CA LYS A 164 -18.89 17.49 8.31
C LYS A 164 -20.15 17.02 9.04
N GLU A 165 -20.77 15.94 8.58
CA GLU A 165 -22.00 15.43 9.19
C GLU A 165 -21.77 14.95 10.63
N GLY A 166 -20.65 14.27 10.88
CA GLY A 166 -20.28 13.85 12.23
C GLY A 166 -19.83 15.00 13.15
N GLN A 167 -19.47 16.15 12.59
CA GLN A 167 -19.05 17.34 13.35
C GLN A 167 -20.23 18.24 13.78
N ARG A 168 -21.43 18.01 13.23
CA ARG A 168 -22.63 18.78 13.55
C ARG A 168 -22.93 18.76 15.06
N PRO A 169 -23.36 19.89 15.65
CA PRO A 169 -23.67 19.96 17.08
C PRO A 169 -24.61 18.86 17.57
N GLU A 170 -25.62 18.52 16.76
CA GLU A 170 -26.68 17.55 17.07
C GLU A 170 -26.16 16.10 17.07
N ASN A 171 -25.11 15.83 16.30
CA ASN A 171 -24.49 14.51 16.17
C ASN A 171 -23.35 14.26 17.15
N LYS A 172 -22.87 15.29 17.87
CA LYS A 172 -21.73 15.16 18.80
C LYS A 172 -21.94 14.07 19.85
N ALA A 173 -23.14 13.98 20.42
CA ALA A 173 -23.49 12.98 21.44
C ALA A 173 -23.70 11.57 20.87
N LYS A 174 -23.83 11.44 19.54
CA LYS A 174 -23.95 10.16 18.83
C LYS A 174 -22.57 9.53 18.54
N ASN A 175 -21.47 10.23 18.83
CA ASN A 175 -20.11 9.75 18.61
C ASN A 175 -19.45 9.31 19.93
N ARG A 176 -18.93 8.07 19.96
CA ARG A 176 -18.18 7.57 21.12
C ARG A 176 -16.87 8.34 21.34
N TYR A 177 -16.22 8.77 20.26
CA TYR A 177 -15.01 9.58 20.29
C TYR A 177 -15.16 10.82 19.42
N LYS A 178 -14.75 11.98 19.95
CA LYS A 178 -14.92 13.29 19.27
C LYS A 178 -14.15 13.40 17.96
N ASN A 179 -13.04 12.67 17.81
CA ASN A 179 -12.11 12.74 16.69
C ASN A 179 -12.22 11.56 15.70
N ILE A 180 -13.09 10.59 15.98
CA ILE A 180 -13.31 9.41 15.12
C ILE A 180 -14.71 9.54 14.52
N LEU A 181 -14.78 10.09 13.32
CA LEU A 181 -16.01 10.46 12.63
C LEU A 181 -16.06 9.79 11.26
N PRO A 182 -17.25 9.41 10.79
CA PRO A 182 -17.39 8.79 9.48
C PRO A 182 -17.11 9.79 8.36
N PHE A 183 -16.55 9.32 7.25
CA PHE A 183 -16.45 10.14 6.04
C PHE A 183 -17.82 10.37 5.43
N ASP A 184 -18.12 11.61 5.03
CA ASP A 184 -19.44 11.99 4.51
C ASP A 184 -19.78 11.21 3.22
N THR A 185 -18.78 10.89 2.40
CA THR A 185 -18.95 10.22 1.10
C THR A 185 -19.29 8.74 1.19
N THR A 186 -19.03 8.11 2.34
CA THR A 186 -19.27 6.67 2.52
C THR A 186 -20.07 6.37 3.78
N ARG A 187 -20.60 7.38 4.47
CA ARG A 187 -21.39 7.17 5.69
C ARG A 187 -22.67 6.40 5.39
N VAL A 188 -23.18 5.70 6.38
CA VAL A 188 -24.55 5.18 6.33
C VAL A 188 -25.49 6.32 6.72
N ALA A 189 -26.42 6.67 5.83
CA ALA A 189 -27.53 7.57 6.13
C ALA A 189 -28.75 6.72 6.50
N LEU A 190 -29.36 7.00 7.66
CA LEU A 190 -30.61 6.33 8.05
C LEU A 190 -31.76 6.86 7.20
N ARG A 191 -32.56 5.93 6.67
CA ARG A 191 -33.79 6.21 5.90
C ARG A 191 -35.02 6.17 6.79
N ASP A 192 -36.12 6.70 6.28
CA ASP A 192 -37.43 6.73 6.96
C ASP A 192 -37.40 7.39 8.35
N VAL A 193 -36.58 8.44 8.48
CA VAL A 193 -36.42 9.25 9.69
C VAL A 193 -37.25 10.53 9.62
N ASP A 194 -37.51 11.16 10.76
CA ASP A 194 -38.15 12.48 10.81
C ASP A 194 -37.15 13.56 10.36
N GLU A 195 -37.33 14.07 9.13
CA GLU A 195 -36.49 15.12 8.54
C GLU A 195 -36.57 16.45 9.31
N SER A 196 -37.61 16.66 10.11
CA SER A 196 -37.74 17.86 10.95
C SER A 196 -36.79 17.83 12.16
N VAL A 197 -36.26 16.66 12.51
CA VAL A 197 -35.30 16.47 13.59
C VAL A 197 -33.87 16.50 13.02
N PRO A 198 -33.07 17.55 13.29
CA PRO A 198 -31.73 17.64 12.72
C PRO A 198 -30.82 16.50 13.22
N GLY A 199 -30.12 15.85 12.29
CA GLY A 199 -29.25 14.71 12.58
C GLY A 199 -29.99 13.38 12.83
N SER A 200 -31.29 13.31 12.52
CA SER A 200 -32.06 12.07 12.59
C SER A 200 -31.52 10.98 11.65
N ASP A 201 -30.94 11.37 10.51
CA ASP A 201 -30.33 10.47 9.53
C ASP A 201 -28.92 9.95 9.91
N TYR A 202 -28.38 10.40 11.05
CA TYR A 202 -26.99 10.18 11.42
C TYR A 202 -26.79 8.93 12.28
N ILE A 203 -25.87 8.07 11.82
CA ILE A 203 -25.20 7.04 12.62
C ILE A 203 -23.70 7.07 12.31
N ASN A 204 -22.85 6.84 13.32
CA ASN A 204 -21.40 6.75 13.12
C ASN A 204 -21.04 5.38 12.52
N ALA A 205 -21.18 5.28 11.20
CA ALA A 205 -20.90 4.10 10.41
C ALA A 205 -20.51 4.45 8.97
N ASN A 206 -19.67 3.63 8.34
CA ASN A 206 -19.33 3.73 6.92
C ASN A 206 -19.50 2.40 6.19
N TYR A 207 -19.90 2.46 4.93
CA TYR A 207 -19.80 1.33 4.00
C TYR A 207 -18.33 1.07 3.65
N ILE A 208 -17.91 -0.20 3.76
CA ILE A 208 -16.61 -0.69 3.34
C ILE A 208 -16.82 -1.69 2.21
N LYS A 209 -16.39 -1.31 1.00
CA LYS A 209 -16.52 -2.13 -0.20
C LYS A 209 -15.13 -2.56 -0.66
N GLY A 210 -14.95 -3.83 -1.00
CA GLY A 210 -13.75 -4.28 -1.69
C GLY A 210 -13.72 -3.67 -3.09
N ILE A 211 -12.64 -2.96 -3.43
CA ILE A 211 -12.36 -2.51 -4.80
C ILE A 211 -11.36 -3.51 -5.39
N PRO A 212 -11.75 -4.36 -6.36
CA PRO A 212 -10.81 -5.23 -7.05
C PRO A 212 -9.78 -4.40 -7.83
N GLU A 213 -8.52 -4.84 -7.84
CA GLU A 213 -7.42 -4.14 -8.54
C GLU A 213 -7.65 -4.03 -10.06
N ASP A 214 -8.45 -4.92 -10.64
CA ASP A 214 -8.77 -4.94 -12.08
C ASP A 214 -9.98 -4.06 -12.46
N GLY A 215 -10.55 -3.32 -11.49
CA GLY A 215 -11.67 -2.40 -11.71
C GLY A 215 -12.98 -3.09 -12.11
N ARG A 216 -12.99 -4.43 -12.20
CA ARG A 216 -14.20 -5.20 -12.42
C ARG A 216 -14.86 -5.36 -11.07
N SER A 217 -15.97 -4.66 -10.85
CA SER A 217 -16.85 -4.96 -9.72
C SER A 217 -17.22 -6.43 -9.81
N SER A 218 -16.59 -7.27 -8.98
CA SER A 218 -17.12 -8.60 -8.76
C SER A 218 -18.51 -8.38 -8.21
N GLU A 219 -19.53 -8.78 -8.98
CA GLU A 219 -20.95 -8.74 -8.61
C GLU A 219 -21.21 -9.48 -7.28
N HIS A 220 -20.20 -10.19 -6.76
CA HIS A 220 -20.20 -11.03 -5.57
C HIS A 220 -19.24 -10.51 -4.48
N SER A 221 -18.72 -9.28 -4.57
CA SER A 221 -17.87 -8.74 -3.51
C SER A 221 -18.69 -8.47 -2.25
N LYS A 222 -18.19 -8.95 -1.11
CA LYS A 222 -18.82 -8.67 0.19
C LYS A 222 -18.73 -7.18 0.49
N VAL A 223 -19.88 -6.60 0.83
CA VAL A 223 -19.97 -5.24 1.37
C VAL A 223 -20.08 -5.35 2.89
N TYR A 224 -19.31 -4.54 3.60
CA TYR A 224 -19.34 -4.48 5.05
C TYR A 224 -19.80 -3.09 5.50
N ILE A 225 -20.29 -3.02 6.73
CA ILE A 225 -20.51 -1.75 7.44
C ILE A 225 -19.60 -1.76 8.66
N ALA A 226 -18.71 -0.78 8.75
CA ALA A 226 -17.92 -0.54 9.94
C ALA A 226 -18.63 0.53 10.78
N THR A 227 -18.99 0.21 12.02
CA THR A 227 -19.64 1.13 12.95
C THR A 227 -18.99 1.06 14.32
N GLN A 228 -19.14 2.12 15.12
CA GLN A 228 -18.71 2.13 16.53
C GLN A 228 -19.60 1.21 17.39
N GLY A 229 -19.09 0.80 18.55
CA GLY A 229 -19.94 0.15 19.57
C GLY A 229 -21.05 1.09 20.05
N CYS A 230 -22.30 0.59 20.07
CA CYS A 230 -23.50 1.38 20.39
C CYS A 230 -23.36 2.18 21.69
N LEU A 231 -23.82 3.42 21.66
CA LEU A 231 -24.08 4.20 22.87
C LEU A 231 -25.51 3.92 23.33
N GLN A 232 -25.83 4.23 24.58
CA GLN A 232 -27.19 4.09 25.11
C GLN A 232 -28.24 4.82 24.24
N THR A 233 -27.85 5.97 23.67
CA THR A 233 -28.70 6.83 22.84
C THR A 233 -28.77 6.41 21.37
N THR A 234 -27.94 5.47 20.90
CA THR A 234 -27.84 5.10 19.49
C THR A 234 -28.23 3.64 19.23
N VAL A 235 -28.81 2.94 20.21
CA VAL A 235 -29.25 1.54 20.05
C VAL A 235 -30.35 1.44 18.98
N ASN A 236 -31.30 2.38 18.98
CA ASN A 236 -32.38 2.40 18.00
C ASN A 236 -31.86 2.71 16.60
N ASP A 237 -30.97 3.69 16.47
CA ASP A 237 -30.28 4.04 15.22
C ASP A 237 -29.54 2.82 14.64
N PHE A 238 -28.89 2.02 15.50
CA PHE A 238 -28.21 0.78 15.09
C PHE A 238 -29.16 -0.25 14.50
N TRP A 239 -30.31 -0.50 15.14
CA TRP A 239 -31.28 -1.46 14.62
C TRP A 239 -32.00 -0.95 13.37
N ALA A 240 -32.26 0.35 13.28
CA ALA A 240 -32.74 0.99 12.05
C ALA A 240 -31.75 0.75 10.90
N MET A 241 -30.45 0.93 11.15
CA MET A 241 -29.39 0.63 10.19
C MET A 241 -29.39 -0.84 9.76
N VAL A 242 -29.42 -1.78 10.72
CA VAL A 242 -29.40 -3.22 10.43
C VAL A 242 -30.60 -3.63 9.57
N TYR A 243 -31.78 -3.11 9.91
CA TYR A 243 -33.03 -3.39 9.19
C TYR A 243 -32.99 -2.82 7.77
N GLN A 244 -32.68 -1.52 7.60
CA GLN A 244 -32.67 -0.89 6.28
C GLN A 244 -31.64 -1.53 5.34
N GLU A 245 -30.49 -1.94 5.86
CA GLU A 245 -29.39 -2.53 5.08
C GLU A 245 -29.55 -4.04 4.93
N ASN A 246 -30.67 -4.59 5.41
CA ASN A 246 -30.99 -6.01 5.33
C ASN A 246 -29.82 -6.90 5.81
N SER A 247 -29.19 -6.48 6.92
CA SER A 247 -27.99 -7.13 7.45
C SER A 247 -28.37 -8.35 8.28
N HIS A 248 -27.85 -9.52 7.91
CA HIS A 248 -28.18 -10.80 8.55
C HIS A 248 -27.07 -11.35 9.46
N VAL A 249 -25.90 -10.72 9.46
CA VAL A 249 -24.74 -11.13 10.25
C VAL A 249 -24.14 -9.90 10.91
N ILE A 250 -24.00 -9.94 12.23
CA ILE A 250 -23.36 -8.90 13.04
C ILE A 250 -22.14 -9.52 13.72
N VAL A 251 -20.99 -8.85 13.63
CA VAL A 251 -19.74 -9.29 14.27
C VAL A 251 -19.32 -8.24 15.29
N MET A 252 -19.46 -8.56 16.58
CA MET A 252 -18.97 -7.71 17.68
C MET A 252 -17.59 -8.21 18.12
N THR A 253 -16.58 -7.34 18.06
CA THR A 253 -15.16 -7.69 18.32
C THR A 253 -14.63 -7.18 19.66
N THR A 254 -15.52 -6.81 20.58
CA THR A 254 -15.19 -6.30 21.91
C THR A 254 -16.17 -6.84 22.95
N LYS A 255 -15.81 -6.78 24.23
CA LYS A 255 -16.75 -7.04 25.33
C LYS A 255 -17.62 -5.79 25.58
N GLU A 256 -18.67 -5.93 26.37
CA GLU A 256 -19.47 -4.79 26.82
C GLU A 256 -18.68 -3.84 27.72
N VAL A 257 -17.78 -4.40 28.54
CA VAL A 257 -16.92 -3.65 29.47
C VAL A 257 -15.50 -4.20 29.41
N GLU A 258 -14.53 -3.30 29.23
CA GLU A 258 -13.10 -3.63 29.23
C GLU A 258 -12.38 -2.73 30.22
N ARG A 259 -11.76 -3.33 31.26
CA ARG A 259 -11.04 -2.61 32.31
C ARG A 259 -11.89 -1.52 33.00
N GLY A 260 -13.19 -1.78 33.16
CA GLY A 260 -14.14 -0.89 33.83
C GLY A 260 -14.58 0.31 32.99
N ARG A 261 -14.43 0.25 31.67
CA ARG A 261 -14.89 1.25 30.71
C ARG A 261 -15.68 0.62 29.58
#